data_AF-A0A3M2H5T8-F1
#
_entry.id   AF-A0A3M2H5T8-F1
#
_cell.length_a   1.000
_cell.length_b   1.000
_cell.length_c   1.000
_cell.angle_alpha   90.00
_cell.angle_beta   90.00
_cell.angle_gamma   90.00
#
_symmetry.space_group_name_H-M   'P 1'
#
loop_
_entity.id
_entity.type
_entity.pdbx_description
1 polymer ?
#
loop_
_entity_poly.entity_id
_entity_poly.type
_entity_poly.pdbx_seq_one_letter_code
_entity_poly.pdbx_strand_id
1 'polypeptide(L)'
;MASPDKQKKRAQRAKAKAKQNRMGKPKANLVHPLLANPLIDEPFDDVAIDLSIFDFKDIEENGFDPADFDDLFQAMRVGEGISLLALCLVFLQYPVLELVVAEEAEDAATDFMMGLLIVYRGIFHDEDEDAAVEWIGSDAFQTAYNEASLILQQKHARRTPGSRV
;
A
#
# COMPACT_ATOMS: atom_id res chain seq x y z
N MET A 1 -25.68 -21.44 -31.37
CA MET A 1 -25.07 -21.20 -30.05
C MET A 1 -23.55 -21.14 -30.21
N ALA A 2 -22.89 -20.06 -29.77
CA ALA A 2 -21.45 -19.87 -29.97
C ALA A 2 -20.66 -20.65 -28.90
N SER A 3 -19.73 -21.49 -29.36
CA SER A 3 -19.02 -22.48 -28.52
C SER A 3 -18.07 -21.84 -27.47
N PRO A 4 -17.92 -22.41 -26.26
CA PRO A 4 -17.20 -21.84 -25.12
C PRO A 4 -15.75 -21.40 -25.39
N ASP A 5 -15.06 -22.06 -26.32
CA ASP A 5 -13.67 -21.73 -26.69
C ASP A 5 -13.52 -20.34 -27.33
N LYS A 6 -14.55 -19.88 -28.08
CA LYS A 6 -14.53 -18.54 -28.66
C LYS A 6 -14.67 -17.44 -27.60
N GLN A 7 -15.29 -17.75 -26.45
CA GLN A 7 -15.40 -16.82 -25.33
C GLN A 7 -14.08 -16.73 -24.55
N LYS A 8 -13.42 -17.86 -24.26
CA LYS A 8 -12.09 -17.88 -23.62
C LYS A 8 -11.04 -17.11 -24.41
N LYS A 9 -11.02 -17.27 -25.74
CA LYS A 9 -10.07 -16.57 -26.63
C LYS A 9 -10.34 -15.05 -26.72
N ARG A 10 -11.59 -14.60 -26.52
CA ARG A 10 -11.95 -13.17 -26.44
C ARG A 10 -11.55 -12.56 -25.09
N ALA A 11 -11.77 -13.28 -23.99
CA ALA A 11 -11.36 -12.84 -22.65
C ALA A 11 -9.84 -12.68 -22.53
N GLN A 12 -9.06 -13.62 -23.07
CA GLN A 12 -7.59 -13.51 -23.09
C GLN A 12 -7.09 -12.33 -23.93
N ARG A 13 -7.75 -12.06 -25.07
CA ARG A 13 -7.42 -10.90 -25.91
C ARG A 13 -7.79 -9.57 -25.25
N ALA A 14 -8.87 -9.52 -24.47
CA ALA A 14 -9.23 -8.33 -23.68
C ALA A 14 -8.19 -8.07 -22.57
N LYS A 15 -7.76 -9.11 -21.85
CA LYS A 15 -6.69 -9.00 -20.83
C LYS A 15 -5.35 -8.54 -21.42
N ALA A 16 -4.97 -9.07 -22.58
CA ALA A 16 -3.76 -8.64 -23.27
C ALA A 16 -3.85 -7.17 -23.77
N LYS A 17 -5.01 -6.76 -24.28
CA LYS A 17 -5.24 -5.38 -24.75
C LYS A 17 -5.30 -4.36 -23.61
N ALA A 18 -5.79 -4.75 -22.42
CA ALA A 18 -5.72 -3.95 -21.21
C ALA A 18 -4.25 -3.73 -20.75
N LYS A 19 -3.42 -4.79 -20.78
CA LYS A 19 -1.97 -4.67 -20.50
C LYS A 19 -1.26 -3.77 -21.53
N GLN A 20 -1.57 -3.91 -22.81
CA GLN A 20 -0.95 -3.11 -23.87
C GLN A 20 -1.39 -1.63 -23.85
N ASN A 21 -2.65 -1.34 -23.49
CA ASN A 21 -3.13 0.04 -23.29
C ASN A 21 -2.59 0.71 -22.03
N ARG A 22 -2.09 -0.05 -21.03
CA ARG A 22 -1.31 0.50 -19.90
C ARG A 22 0.07 0.99 -20.35
N MET A 23 0.68 0.40 -21.39
CA MET A 23 2.02 0.77 -21.87
C MET A 23 2.07 1.98 -22.82
N GLY A 24 0.93 2.40 -23.37
CA GLY A 24 0.88 3.41 -24.45
C GLY A 24 0.31 4.78 -24.05
N LYS A 25 -0.04 5.02 -22.78
CA LYS A 25 -0.50 6.34 -22.36
C LYS A 25 0.69 7.31 -22.24
N PRO A 26 0.55 8.58 -22.70
CA PRO A 26 1.58 9.59 -22.49
C PRO A 26 1.92 9.62 -21.00
N LYS A 27 3.21 9.72 -20.66
CA LYS A 27 3.71 9.80 -19.28
C LYS A 27 2.76 10.72 -18.52
N ALA A 28 1.95 10.14 -17.64
CA ALA A 28 1.19 10.94 -16.69
C ALA A 28 2.21 11.89 -16.02
N ASN A 29 1.80 13.09 -15.66
CA ASN A 29 2.62 13.99 -14.84
C ASN A 29 2.77 13.37 -13.44
N LEU A 30 3.48 12.24 -13.37
CA LEU A 30 3.76 11.47 -12.19
C LEU A 30 4.59 12.35 -11.28
N VAL A 31 4.22 12.37 -10.01
CA VAL A 31 4.94 13.11 -8.97
C VAL A 31 6.34 12.55 -8.81
N HIS A 32 6.48 11.23 -8.93
CA HIS A 32 7.73 10.52 -8.72
C HIS A 32 7.85 9.33 -9.70
N PRO A 33 9.07 8.97 -10.17
CA PRO A 33 9.26 7.84 -11.10
C PRO A 33 8.77 6.49 -10.56
N LEU A 34 8.81 6.26 -9.24
CA LEU A 34 8.31 5.01 -8.64
C LEU A 34 6.80 4.82 -8.85
N LEU A 35 6.04 5.92 -8.93
CA LEU A 35 4.60 5.88 -9.22
C LEU A 35 4.31 5.53 -10.70
N ALA A 36 5.33 5.34 -11.54
CA ALA A 36 5.12 4.76 -12.86
C ALA A 36 4.80 3.26 -12.78
N ASN A 37 5.15 2.60 -11.68
CA ASN A 37 4.83 1.21 -11.44
C ASN A 37 3.43 1.09 -10.82
N PRO A 38 2.45 0.43 -11.47
CA PRO A 38 1.11 0.25 -10.92
C PRO A 38 1.09 -0.45 -9.55
N LEU A 39 2.06 -1.34 -9.31
CA LEU A 39 2.20 -2.04 -8.02
C LEU A 39 2.58 -1.10 -6.87
N ILE A 40 3.03 0.11 -7.17
CA ILE A 40 3.39 1.14 -6.18
C ILE A 40 2.41 2.31 -6.21
N ASP A 41 1.87 2.68 -7.39
CA ASP A 41 0.90 3.77 -7.49
C ASP A 41 -0.47 3.38 -6.96
N GLU A 42 -0.89 2.13 -7.16
CA GLU A 42 -2.23 1.67 -6.78
C GLU A 42 -2.13 0.23 -6.24
N PRO A 43 -1.37 0.01 -5.13
CA PRO A 43 -1.00 -1.33 -4.65
C PRO A 43 -2.21 -2.19 -4.25
N PHE A 44 -3.30 -1.55 -3.81
CA PHE A 44 -4.49 -2.21 -3.28
C PHE A 44 -5.74 -2.09 -4.17
N ASP A 45 -5.62 -1.57 -5.40
CA ASP A 45 -6.77 -1.39 -6.32
C ASP A 45 -7.41 -2.72 -6.77
N ASP A 46 -6.59 -3.78 -6.84
CA ASP A 46 -7.03 -5.13 -7.19
C ASP A 46 -7.44 -5.97 -5.95
N VAL A 47 -7.33 -5.42 -4.72
CA VAL A 47 -7.60 -6.11 -3.45
C VAL A 47 -8.92 -5.65 -2.86
N ALA A 48 -9.79 -6.60 -2.51
CA ALA A 48 -11.04 -6.30 -1.83
C ALA A 48 -10.81 -6.24 -0.31
N ILE A 49 -10.44 -5.05 0.18
CA ILE A 49 -10.30 -4.80 1.62
C ILE A 49 -11.68 -4.46 2.17
N ASP A 50 -12.22 -5.31 3.03
CA ASP A 50 -13.46 -5.04 3.73
C ASP A 50 -13.18 -4.18 4.97
N LEU A 51 -13.45 -2.89 4.87
CA LEU A 51 -13.25 -1.96 5.99
C LEU A 51 -14.31 -2.11 7.07
N SER A 52 -15.41 -2.84 6.83
CA SER A 52 -16.49 -3.00 7.80
C SER A 52 -16.23 -4.06 8.87
N ILE A 53 -15.27 -4.95 8.63
CA ILE A 53 -14.81 -5.94 9.61
C ILE A 53 -13.68 -5.42 10.50
N PHE A 54 -13.10 -4.27 10.14
CA PHE A 54 -12.04 -3.66 10.92
C PHE A 54 -12.61 -3.01 12.18
N ASP A 55 -12.18 -3.49 13.34
CA ASP A 55 -12.51 -2.93 14.65
C ASP A 55 -11.22 -2.61 15.40
N PHE A 56 -10.89 -1.31 15.45
CA PHE A 56 -9.67 -0.86 16.11
C PHE A 56 -9.67 -1.17 17.61
N LYS A 57 -10.83 -1.15 18.27
CA LYS A 57 -10.93 -1.45 19.70
C LYS A 57 -10.64 -2.91 19.99
N ASP A 58 -11.10 -3.81 19.12
CA ASP A 58 -10.77 -5.23 19.23
C ASP A 58 -9.26 -5.44 19.08
N ILE A 59 -8.62 -4.71 18.17
CA ILE A 59 -7.16 -4.74 17.98
C ILE A 59 -6.40 -4.19 19.19
N GLU A 60 -6.87 -3.12 19.83
CA GLU A 60 -6.24 -2.59 21.05
C GLU A 60 -6.34 -3.59 22.22
N GLU A 61 -7.49 -4.26 22.37
CA GLU A 61 -7.74 -5.17 23.48
C GLU A 61 -7.11 -6.56 23.27
N ASN A 62 -7.14 -7.08 22.05
CA ASN A 62 -6.77 -8.46 21.72
C ASN A 62 -5.52 -8.59 20.84
N GLY A 63 -4.99 -7.47 20.33
CA GLY A 63 -3.98 -7.44 19.27
C GLY A 63 -4.59 -7.68 17.90
N PHE A 64 -3.83 -7.39 16.84
CA PHE A 64 -4.24 -7.72 15.48
C PHE A 64 -3.69 -9.09 15.06
N ASP A 65 -4.45 -9.85 14.25
CA ASP A 65 -3.95 -11.07 13.62
C ASP A 65 -3.15 -10.68 12.36
N PRO A 66 -1.86 -11.06 12.26
CA PRO A 66 -1.08 -10.79 11.06
C PRO A 66 -1.71 -11.34 9.76
N ALA A 67 -2.54 -12.39 9.85
CA ALA A 67 -3.24 -12.96 8.70
C ALA A 67 -4.25 -11.99 8.07
N ASP A 68 -4.85 -11.09 8.86
CA ASP A 68 -5.80 -10.08 8.36
C ASP A 68 -5.10 -8.99 7.53
N PHE A 69 -3.77 -8.89 7.65
CA PHE A 69 -2.93 -7.92 6.97
C PHE A 69 -1.98 -8.56 5.95
N ASP A 70 -2.19 -9.84 5.57
CA ASP A 70 -1.31 -10.53 4.62
C ASP A 70 -1.22 -9.76 3.28
N ASP A 71 -2.33 -9.24 2.76
CA ASP A 71 -2.32 -8.44 1.52
C ASP A 71 -1.41 -7.19 1.63
N LEU A 72 -1.42 -6.53 2.80
CA LEU A 72 -0.51 -5.41 3.09
C LEU A 72 0.95 -5.90 3.09
N PHE A 73 1.23 -6.95 3.84
CA PHE A 73 2.59 -7.48 4.00
C PHE A 73 3.18 -8.00 2.68
N GLN A 74 2.39 -8.70 1.86
CA GLN A 74 2.81 -9.12 0.52
C GLN A 74 3.08 -7.91 -0.38
N ALA A 75 2.22 -6.90 -0.37
CA ALA A 75 2.42 -5.68 -1.16
C ALA A 75 3.68 -4.93 -0.71
N MET A 76 3.91 -4.81 0.60
CA MET A 76 5.12 -4.21 1.17
C MET A 76 6.37 -4.95 0.74
N ARG A 77 6.34 -6.30 0.74
CA ARG A 77 7.47 -7.12 0.27
C ARG A 77 7.78 -6.92 -1.21
N VAL A 78 6.75 -6.75 -2.04
CA VAL A 78 6.94 -6.38 -3.45
C VAL A 78 7.57 -5.00 -3.58
N GLY A 79 7.14 -4.03 -2.76
CA GLY A 79 7.74 -2.70 -2.67
C GLY A 79 9.21 -2.74 -2.23
N GLU A 80 9.51 -3.51 -1.17
CA GLU A 80 10.85 -3.68 -0.62
C GLU A 80 11.84 -4.21 -1.66
N GLY A 81 11.40 -5.18 -2.47
CA GLY A 81 12.19 -5.74 -3.57
C GLY A 81 12.59 -4.72 -4.64
N ILE A 82 11.95 -3.54 -4.66
CA ILE A 82 12.31 -2.41 -5.53
C ILE A 82 13.20 -1.43 -4.77
N SER A 83 12.75 -0.94 -3.61
CA SER A 83 13.50 -0.04 -2.73
C SER A 83 12.77 0.18 -1.40
N LEU A 84 13.49 0.65 -0.38
CA LEU A 84 12.88 1.06 0.88
C LEU A 84 11.80 2.15 0.70
N LEU A 85 12.05 3.12 -0.17
CA LEU A 85 11.07 4.16 -0.51
C LEU A 85 9.80 3.55 -1.12
N ALA A 86 9.92 2.52 -1.95
CA ALA A 86 8.78 1.83 -2.54
C ALA A 86 7.98 1.03 -1.49
N LEU A 87 8.65 0.40 -0.51
CA LEU A 87 7.97 -0.18 0.66
C LEU A 87 7.16 0.88 1.40
N CYS A 88 7.77 2.02 1.75
CA CYS A 88 7.09 3.09 2.48
C CYS A 88 5.90 3.66 1.68
N LEU A 89 6.03 3.82 0.36
CA LEU A 89 4.94 4.25 -0.51
C LEU A 89 3.76 3.27 -0.50
N VAL A 90 4.03 1.96 -0.51
CA VAL A 90 2.97 0.96 -0.43
C VAL A 90 2.30 0.98 0.93
N PHE A 91 3.09 0.97 2.02
CA PHE A 91 2.59 0.98 3.39
C PHE A 91 1.64 2.15 3.66
N LEU A 92 2.06 3.38 3.33
CA LEU A 92 1.28 4.60 3.56
C LEU A 92 -0.01 4.71 2.73
N GLN A 93 -0.19 3.85 1.72
CA GLN A 93 -1.41 3.82 0.91
C GLN A 93 -2.42 2.78 1.38
N TYR A 94 -2.16 2.09 2.50
CA TYR A 94 -3.07 1.08 3.02
C TYR A 94 -4.35 1.73 3.58
N PRO A 95 -5.54 1.38 3.07
CA PRO A 95 -6.78 2.07 3.42
C PRO A 95 -7.14 2.06 4.91
N VAL A 96 -6.75 1.00 5.63
CA VAL A 96 -6.99 0.90 7.07
C VAL A 96 -6.19 1.95 7.85
N LEU A 97 -4.98 2.31 7.41
CA LEU A 97 -4.20 3.37 8.05
C LEU A 97 -4.92 4.72 7.95
N GLU A 98 -5.54 5.01 6.81
CA GLU A 98 -6.34 6.23 6.63
C GLU A 98 -7.53 6.27 7.58
N LEU A 99 -8.20 5.13 7.79
CA LEU A 99 -9.30 5.02 8.76
C LEU A 99 -8.82 5.25 10.19
N VAL A 100 -7.75 4.56 10.61
CA VAL A 100 -7.20 4.69 11.98
C VAL A 100 -6.73 6.12 12.23
N VAL A 101 -6.00 6.74 11.30
CA VAL A 101 -5.54 8.13 11.44
C VAL A 101 -6.69 9.13 11.46
N ALA A 102 -7.82 8.82 10.81
CA ALA A 102 -8.99 9.71 10.77
C ALA A 102 -9.89 9.58 12.02
N GLU A 103 -9.98 8.39 12.60
CA GLU A 103 -10.92 8.09 13.69
C GLU A 103 -10.27 8.11 15.08
N GLU A 104 -8.98 7.77 15.16
CA GLU A 104 -8.27 7.55 16.43
C GLU A 104 -7.28 8.66 16.76
N ALA A 105 -6.80 8.65 18.00
CA ALA A 105 -5.77 9.58 18.45
C ALA A 105 -4.43 9.33 17.73
N GLU A 106 -3.63 10.38 17.57
CA GLU A 106 -2.34 10.33 16.89
C GLU A 106 -1.39 9.27 17.50
N ASP A 107 -1.34 9.19 18.83
CA ASP A 107 -0.52 8.21 19.54
C ASP A 107 -0.97 6.77 19.22
N ALA A 108 -2.27 6.49 19.28
CA ALA A 108 -2.84 5.16 19.00
C ALA A 108 -2.63 4.74 17.53
N ALA A 109 -2.82 5.67 16.60
CA ALA A 109 -2.54 5.43 15.18
C ALA A 109 -1.05 5.16 14.93
N THR A 110 -0.17 5.86 15.65
CA THR A 110 1.28 5.65 15.56
C THR A 110 1.68 4.30 16.11
N ASP A 111 1.15 3.90 17.26
CA ASP A 111 1.39 2.58 17.86
C ASP A 111 0.94 1.45 16.94
N PHE A 112 -0.22 1.60 16.30
CA PHE A 112 -0.71 0.63 15.30
C PHE A 112 0.20 0.53 14.07
N MET A 113 0.63 1.67 13.52
CA MET A 113 1.58 1.69 12.40
C MET A 113 2.92 1.04 12.77
N MET A 114 3.44 1.30 13.98
CA MET A 114 4.65 0.64 14.48
C MET A 114 4.45 -0.87 14.61
N GLY A 115 3.33 -1.31 15.20
CA GLY A 115 2.98 -2.72 15.33
C GLY A 115 2.97 -3.46 14.00
N LEU A 116 2.36 -2.88 12.96
CA LEU A 116 2.36 -3.46 11.61
C LEU A 116 3.78 -3.60 11.03
N LEU A 117 4.62 -2.58 11.20
CA LEU A 117 6.02 -2.61 10.72
C LEU A 117 6.86 -3.64 11.47
N ILE A 118 6.67 -3.78 12.79
CA ILE A 118 7.34 -4.78 13.62
C ILE A 118 6.95 -6.19 13.16
N VAL A 119 5.65 -6.45 13.02
CA VAL A 119 5.16 -7.75 12.55
C VAL A 119 5.67 -8.07 11.14
N TYR A 120 5.69 -7.09 10.25
CA TYR A 120 6.26 -7.25 8.90
C TYR A 120 7.73 -7.72 8.94
N ARG A 121 8.55 -7.10 9.80
CA ARG A 121 9.95 -7.49 9.98
C ARG A 121 10.07 -8.88 10.59
N GLY A 122 9.25 -9.21 11.60
CA GLY A 122 9.20 -10.54 12.18
C GLY A 122 8.86 -11.63 11.16
N ILE A 123 7.90 -11.39 10.26
CA ILE A 123 7.45 -12.38 9.26
C ILE A 123 8.48 -12.62 8.16
N PHE A 124 9.09 -11.56 7.61
CA PHE A 124 9.93 -11.69 6.42
C PHE A 124 11.43 -11.61 6.64
N HIS A 125 11.86 -11.08 7.78
CA HIS A 125 13.27 -10.89 8.12
C HIS A 125 13.70 -11.71 9.35
N ASP A 126 12.76 -12.40 10.02
CA ASP A 126 13.02 -13.21 11.23
C ASP A 126 13.66 -12.35 12.34
N GLU A 127 13.27 -11.09 12.40
CA GLU A 127 13.75 -10.11 13.38
C GLU A 127 12.83 -10.06 14.60
N ASP A 128 13.43 -9.85 15.77
CA ASP A 128 12.67 -9.58 16.99
C ASP A 128 12.17 -8.13 17.02
N GLU A 129 11.34 -7.84 18.02
CA GLU A 129 10.75 -6.51 18.20
C GLU A 129 11.81 -5.42 18.37
N ASP A 130 12.86 -5.68 19.15
CA ASP A 130 13.93 -4.71 19.41
C ASP A 130 14.67 -4.34 18.11
N ALA A 131 15.04 -5.33 17.30
CA ALA A 131 15.71 -5.10 16.01
C ALA A 131 14.79 -4.38 15.01
N ALA A 132 13.50 -4.74 14.99
CA ALA A 132 12.53 -4.06 14.15
C ALA A 132 12.33 -2.59 14.56
N VAL A 133 12.25 -2.30 15.86
CA VAL A 133 12.16 -0.93 16.38
C VAL A 133 13.42 -0.13 16.04
N GLU A 134 14.61 -0.72 16.17
CA GLU A 134 15.86 -0.07 15.77
C GLU A 134 15.86 0.26 14.26
N TRP A 135 15.37 -0.67 13.44
CA TRP A 135 15.24 -0.46 12.00
C TRP A 135 14.26 0.68 11.65
N ILE A 136 13.09 0.72 12.29
CA ILE A 136 12.10 1.80 12.12
C ILE A 136 12.71 3.15 12.54
N GLY A 137 13.49 3.16 13.62
CA GLY A 137 14.18 4.36 14.12
C GLY A 137 15.38 4.80 13.29
N SER A 138 15.83 3.99 12.32
CA SER A 138 17.03 4.29 11.53
C SER A 138 16.84 5.49 10.59
N ASP A 139 17.92 6.24 10.37
CA ASP A 139 17.92 7.39 9.44
C ASP A 139 17.46 7.00 8.03
N ALA A 140 17.80 5.79 7.59
CA ALA A 140 17.43 5.29 6.27
C ALA A 140 15.90 5.10 6.15
N PHE A 141 15.28 4.46 7.14
CA PHE A 141 13.83 4.27 7.18
C PHE A 141 13.10 5.61 7.32
N GLN A 142 13.50 6.44 8.28
CA GLN A 142 12.88 7.73 8.53
C GLN A 142 12.96 8.65 7.30
N THR A 143 14.09 8.66 6.59
CA THR A 143 14.22 9.42 5.33
C THR A 143 13.27 8.91 4.26
N ALA A 144 13.23 7.60 4.03
CA ALA A 144 12.36 6.98 3.03
C ALA A 144 10.86 7.17 3.35
N TYR A 145 10.49 7.06 4.63
CA TYR A 145 9.13 7.26 5.11
C TYR A 145 8.65 8.70 4.90
N ASN A 146 9.47 9.68 5.30
CA ASN A 146 9.16 11.10 5.11
C ASN A 146 9.07 11.48 3.63
N GLU A 147 9.97 10.96 2.80
CA GLU A 147 9.92 11.17 1.36
C GLU A 147 8.66 10.54 0.73
N ALA A 148 8.29 9.31 1.12
CA ALA A 148 7.07 8.66 0.68
C ALA A 148 5.82 9.48 1.05
N SER A 149 5.75 9.97 2.28
CA SER A 149 4.66 10.83 2.75
C SER A 149 4.55 12.11 1.91
N LEU A 150 5.67 12.79 1.64
CA LEU A 150 5.70 13.99 0.77
C LEU A 150 5.21 13.69 -0.66
N ILE A 151 5.66 12.57 -1.24
CA ILE A 151 5.25 12.14 -2.58
C ILE A 151 3.73 11.91 -2.62
N LEU A 152 3.17 11.22 -1.62
CA LEU A 152 1.74 10.93 -1.56
C LEU A 152 0.92 12.21 -1.36
N GLN A 153 1.33 13.11 -0.47
CA GLN A 153 0.67 14.41 -0.28
C GLN A 153 0.61 15.20 -1.60
N GLN A 154 1.71 15.26 -2.35
CA GLN A 154 1.73 15.89 -3.67
C GLN A 154 0.84 15.17 -4.69
N LYS A 155 0.77 13.83 -4.64
CA LYS A 155 -0.12 13.03 -5.48
C LYS A 155 -1.58 13.34 -5.20
N HIS A 156 -1.99 13.36 -3.94
CA HIS A 156 -3.36 13.70 -3.54
C HIS A 156 -3.70 15.14 -3.91
N ALA A 157 -2.80 16.11 -3.65
CA ALA A 157 -2.99 17.51 -4.04
C ALA A 157 -3.20 17.69 -5.56
N ARG A 158 -2.52 16.89 -6.40
CA ARG A 158 -2.70 16.93 -7.86
C ARG A 158 -3.97 16.19 -8.33
N ARG A 159 -4.40 15.15 -7.61
CA ARG A 159 -5.65 14.42 -7.89
C ARG A 159 -6.91 15.22 -7.51
N THR A 160 -6.76 16.31 -6.74
CA THR A 160 -7.85 17.23 -6.39
C THR A 160 -7.84 18.55 -7.19
N PRO A 161 -8.05 18.57 -8.53
CA PRO A 161 -8.22 19.82 -9.25
C PRO A 161 -9.68 20.28 -9.12
N GLY A 162 -10.06 20.94 -8.00
CA GLY A 162 -11.34 21.63 -7.92
C GLY A 162 -12.04 21.68 -6.57
N SER A 163 -11.49 22.43 -5.62
CA SER A 163 -12.32 23.27 -4.74
C SER A 163 -11.86 24.71 -4.93
N ARG A 164 -12.28 25.29 -6.06
CA ARG A 164 -12.30 26.74 -6.25
C ARG A 164 -13.77 27.11 -6.34
N VAL A 165 -14.30 27.62 -5.23
CA VAL A 165 -15.48 28.49 -5.22
C VAL A 165 -15.01 29.89 -5.56
#